data_AF-A0A1Y1YSD6-F1
#
_entry.id   AF-A0A1Y1YSD6-F1
#
_cell.length_a   1.000
_cell.length_b   1.000
_cell.length_c   1.000
_cell.angle_alpha   90.00
_cell.angle_beta   90.00
_cell.angle_gamma   90.00
#
_symmetry.space_group_name_H-M   'P 1'
#
loop_
_entity.id
_entity.type
_entity.pdbx_description
1 polymer ?
#
loop_
_entity_poly.entity_id
_entity_poly.type
_entity_poly.pdbx_seq_one_letter_code
_entity_poly.pdbx_strand_id
1 'polypeptide(L)'
;GLACVYMILVALGLKNTSMTDLRLACSTDSVWTIDLAYLIRKFYDVDFTYYTSYMGINPSHTTQEFYQESMESDEERVSRQFASAKKNNIRVIRLILPLVDFKRFLIGQKYAILLLVDLRFLKCEKCKVRATRYGSETYSQDFVILSNAFRHFIVLIQYDLTRNLFIYRDPGSHDDYCTIQPDQLEKARSSVGTDHDWYDIISIVTRTSY
;
A
#
# COMPACT_ATOMS: atom_id res chain seq x y z
N GLY A 1 0.77 0.97 6.43
CA GLY A 1 1.80 0.09 5.86
C GLY A 1 1.79 -1.30 6.49
N LEU A 2 2.33 -1.44 7.70
CA LEU A 2 2.47 -2.73 8.40
C LEU A 2 1.18 -3.55 8.47
N ALA A 3 0.05 -2.92 8.80
CA ALA A 3 -1.23 -3.60 8.83
C ALA A 3 -1.62 -4.25 7.50
N CYS A 4 -1.32 -3.60 6.37
CA CYS A 4 -1.57 -4.17 5.05
C CYS A 4 -0.66 -5.35 4.74
N VAL A 5 0.62 -5.26 5.09
CA VAL A 5 1.55 -6.39 4.97
C VAL A 5 1.05 -7.56 5.80
N TYR A 6 0.66 -7.33 7.05
CA TYR A 6 0.09 -8.38 7.90
C TYR A 6 -1.16 -9.02 7.28
N MET A 7 -2.11 -8.22 6.77
CA MET A 7 -3.30 -8.74 6.07
C MET A 7 -2.94 -9.66 4.90
N ILE A 8 -1.96 -9.25 4.09
CA ILE A 8 -1.47 -10.06 2.96
C ILE A 8 -0.84 -11.36 3.46
N LEU A 9 0.05 -11.28 4.45
CA LEU A 9 0.76 -12.44 4.97
C LEU A 9 -0.21 -13.46 5.60
N VAL A 10 -1.20 -13.01 6.36
CA VAL A 10 -2.26 -13.87 6.89
C VAL A 10 -3.07 -14.52 5.77
N ALA A 11 -3.40 -13.78 4.71
CA ALA A 11 -4.09 -14.32 3.54
C ALA A 11 -3.26 -15.36 2.77
N LEU A 12 -1.93 -15.24 2.78
CA LEU A 12 -1.00 -16.25 2.26
C LEU A 12 -0.84 -17.46 3.20
N GLY A 13 -1.44 -17.43 4.39
CA GLY A 13 -1.38 -18.53 5.36
C GLY A 13 -0.22 -18.44 6.35
N LEU A 14 0.33 -17.24 6.60
CA LEU A 14 1.23 -17.02 7.72
C LEU A 14 0.54 -17.45 9.03
N LYS A 15 1.18 -18.34 9.78
CA LYS A 15 0.72 -18.83 11.08
C LYS A 15 1.70 -18.41 12.17
N ASN A 16 1.20 -18.27 13.40
CA ASN A 16 2.04 -18.05 14.60
C ASN A 16 2.92 -16.79 14.55
N THR A 17 2.51 -15.76 13.81
CA THR A 17 3.18 -14.45 13.81
C THR A 17 2.12 -13.40 14.05
N SER A 18 2.39 -12.49 14.98
CA SER A 18 1.50 -11.41 15.37
C SER A 18 1.88 -10.10 14.68
N MET A 19 0.99 -9.10 14.75
CA MET A 19 1.32 -7.74 14.36
C MET A 19 2.52 -7.19 15.14
N THR A 20 2.67 -7.58 16.41
CA THR A 20 3.79 -7.17 17.26
C THR A 20 5.11 -7.67 16.72
N ASP A 21 5.17 -8.92 16.25
CA ASP A 21 6.38 -9.49 15.64
C ASP A 21 6.77 -8.75 14.36
N LEU A 22 5.76 -8.39 13.54
CA LEU A 22 5.96 -7.60 12.33
C LEU A 22 6.49 -6.19 12.67
N ARG A 23 5.96 -5.57 13.73
CA ARG A 23 6.42 -4.27 14.21
C ARG A 23 7.84 -4.31 14.77
N LEU A 24 8.19 -5.33 15.55
CA LEU A 24 9.54 -5.56 16.08
C LEU A 24 10.56 -5.82 14.96
N ALA A 25 10.13 -6.48 13.89
CA ALA A 25 10.97 -6.68 12.71
C ALA A 25 11.15 -5.40 11.86
N CYS A 26 10.27 -4.41 12.01
CA CYS A 26 10.36 -3.11 11.34
C CYS A 26 11.24 -2.16 12.16
N SER A 27 12.51 -2.03 11.78
CA SER A 27 13.53 -1.25 12.51
C SER A 27 13.40 0.27 12.38
N THR A 28 12.24 0.78 11.93
CA THR A 28 11.99 2.21 11.71
C THR A 28 10.55 2.56 12.02
N ASP A 29 10.34 3.82 12.41
CA ASP A 29 9.02 4.44 12.59
C ASP A 29 8.60 5.21 11.34
N SER A 30 9.58 5.66 10.54
CA SER A 30 9.39 6.21 9.20
C SER A 30 9.41 5.07 8.18
N VAL A 31 8.25 4.45 7.97
CA VAL A 31 8.09 3.26 7.13
C VAL A 31 7.87 3.65 5.67
N TRP A 32 8.78 3.23 4.79
CA TRP A 32 8.69 3.41 3.34
C TRP A 32 8.20 2.12 2.66
N THR A 33 7.75 2.21 1.42
CA THR A 33 7.27 1.04 0.66
C THR A 33 8.35 -0.04 0.52
N ILE A 34 9.63 0.35 0.38
CA ILE A 34 10.73 -0.61 0.33
C ILE A 34 10.87 -1.39 1.64
N ASP A 35 10.64 -0.78 2.81
CA ASP A 35 10.64 -1.48 4.10
C ASP A 35 9.56 -2.57 4.12
N LEU A 36 8.37 -2.26 3.58
CA LEU A 36 7.29 -3.23 3.47
C LEU A 36 7.66 -4.41 2.55
N ALA A 37 8.38 -4.17 1.46
CA ALA A 37 8.90 -5.22 0.58
C ALA A 37 9.88 -6.15 1.31
N TYR A 38 10.79 -5.58 2.11
CA TYR A 38 11.70 -6.36 2.95
C TYR A 38 10.97 -7.18 4.02
N LEU A 39 9.93 -6.62 4.63
CA LEU A 39 9.10 -7.35 5.60
C LEU A 39 8.36 -8.53 4.93
N ILE A 40 7.74 -8.32 3.76
CA ILE A 40 7.09 -9.41 3.02
C ILE A 40 8.10 -10.54 2.75
N ARG A 41 9.27 -10.21 2.19
CA ARG A 41 10.32 -11.20 1.90
C ARG A 41 10.86 -11.91 3.15
N LYS A 42 10.95 -11.21 4.29
CA LYS A 42 11.44 -11.77 5.55
C LYS A 42 10.49 -12.81 6.15
N PHE A 43 9.19 -12.55 6.10
CA PHE A 43 8.19 -13.38 6.77
C PHE A 43 7.57 -14.45 5.88
N TYR A 44 7.64 -14.32 4.56
CA TYR A 44 7.04 -15.29 3.65
C TYR A 44 7.79 -15.35 2.32
N ASP A 45 8.07 -16.56 1.85
CA ASP A 45 8.71 -16.79 0.56
C ASP A 45 7.67 -16.75 -0.57
N VAL A 46 7.24 -15.53 -0.92
CA VAL A 46 6.26 -15.28 -1.98
C VAL A 46 6.89 -14.51 -3.14
N ASP A 47 6.46 -14.83 -4.35
CA ASP A 47 6.79 -14.05 -5.52
C ASP A 47 6.00 -12.74 -5.53
N PHE A 48 6.74 -11.63 -5.54
CA PHE A 48 6.17 -10.31 -5.71
C PHE A 48 7.10 -9.41 -6.53
N THR A 49 6.52 -8.37 -7.11
CA THR A 49 7.25 -7.31 -7.81
C THR A 49 6.88 -5.97 -7.21
N TYR A 50 7.90 -5.21 -6.80
CA TYR A 50 7.76 -3.82 -6.38
C TYR A 50 7.97 -2.90 -7.59
N TYR A 51 6.89 -2.26 -8.02
CA TYR A 51 6.90 -1.22 -9.04
C TYR A 51 6.97 0.16 -8.38
N THR A 52 7.83 1.02 -8.90
CA THR A 52 7.94 2.40 -8.43
C THR A 52 8.35 3.33 -9.58
N SER A 53 8.01 4.61 -9.49
CA SER A 53 8.50 5.64 -10.40
C SER A 53 9.96 6.05 -10.13
N TYR A 54 10.42 5.90 -8.89
CA TYR A 54 11.72 6.39 -8.43
C TYR A 54 12.34 5.43 -7.40
N MET A 55 13.64 5.17 -7.51
CA MET A 55 14.36 4.30 -6.56
C MET A 55 15.22 5.17 -5.65
N GLY A 56 14.78 5.33 -4.40
CA GLY A 56 15.45 6.17 -3.41
C GLY A 56 14.53 7.29 -2.91
N ILE A 57 15.12 8.30 -2.28
CA ILE A 57 14.42 9.54 -1.95
C ILE A 57 14.58 10.50 -3.12
N ASN A 58 13.49 11.04 -3.64
CA ASN A 58 13.53 11.98 -4.76
C ASN A 58 14.09 13.35 -4.30
N PRO A 59 15.15 13.89 -4.94
CA PRO A 59 15.80 15.14 -4.51
C PRO A 59 14.88 16.37 -4.48
N SER A 60 13.75 16.33 -5.19
CA SER A 60 12.74 17.40 -5.19
C SER A 60 12.02 17.56 -3.83
N HIS A 61 12.30 16.71 -2.84
CA HIS A 61 11.66 16.66 -1.53
C HIS A 61 12.33 17.49 -0.42
N THR A 62 13.47 18.14 -0.68
CA THR A 62 14.28 18.84 0.35
C THR A 62 13.62 20.09 0.96
N THR A 63 12.47 20.55 0.44
CA THR A 63 11.86 21.83 0.82
C THR A 63 10.67 21.75 1.76
N GLN A 64 10.24 20.57 2.23
CA GLN A 64 9.10 20.43 3.14
C GLN A 64 9.53 20.22 4.59
N GLU A 65 9.02 21.04 5.51
CA GLU A 65 9.39 21.09 6.94
C GLU A 65 9.27 19.74 7.67
N PHE A 66 8.40 18.84 7.21
CA PHE A 66 8.22 17.50 7.78
C PHE A 66 9.48 16.61 7.70
N TYR A 67 10.35 16.89 6.74
CA TYR A 67 11.49 16.04 6.41
C TYR A 67 12.82 16.45 7.09
N GLN A 68 12.88 17.64 7.69
CA GLN A 68 14.16 18.23 8.10
C GLN A 68 14.87 17.53 9.28
N GLU A 69 14.16 16.77 10.12
CA GLU A 69 14.76 16.14 11.31
C GLU A 69 15.24 14.69 11.09
N SER A 70 14.74 13.97 10.08
CA SER A 70 15.03 12.53 9.85
C SER A 70 15.55 12.18 8.46
N MET A 71 15.65 13.16 7.56
CA MET A 71 15.97 12.96 6.14
C MET A 71 17.28 12.23 5.88
N GLU A 72 18.37 12.63 6.53
CA GLU A 72 19.69 12.06 6.22
C GLU A 72 19.76 10.57 6.59
N SER A 73 19.14 10.18 7.71
CA SER A 73 19.12 8.78 8.15
C SER A 73 18.20 7.92 7.28
N ASP A 74 17.05 8.46 6.88
CA ASP A 74 16.13 7.78 5.97
C ASP A 74 16.70 7.66 4.56
N GLU A 75 17.36 8.70 4.04
CA GLU A 75 17.95 8.69 2.71
C GLU A 75 19.01 7.60 2.57
N GLU A 76 19.94 7.53 3.52
CA GLU A 76 21.00 6.52 3.49
C GLU A 76 20.39 5.11 3.58
N ARG A 77 19.45 4.90 4.51
CA ARG A 77 18.78 3.61 4.72
C ARG A 77 17.99 3.16 3.50
N VAL A 78 17.11 4.01 2.97
CA VAL A 78 16.25 3.71 1.82
C VAL A 78 17.11 3.45 0.58
N SER A 79 18.13 4.29 0.33
CA SER A 79 19.05 4.10 -0.78
C SER A 79 19.82 2.77 -0.68
N ARG A 80 20.31 2.43 0.52
CA ARG A 80 20.99 1.15 0.78
C ARG A 80 20.06 -0.05 0.57
N GLN A 81 18.79 0.06 0.96
CA GLN A 81 17.78 -0.98 0.75
C GLN A 81 17.49 -1.21 -0.73
N PHE A 82 17.33 -0.14 -1.53
CA PHE A 82 17.17 -0.27 -2.98
C PHE A 82 18.41 -0.89 -3.63
N ALA A 83 19.61 -0.43 -3.26
CA ALA A 83 20.87 -0.99 -3.78
C ALA A 83 21.03 -2.49 -3.45
N SER A 84 20.55 -2.91 -2.28
CA SER A 84 20.65 -4.31 -1.82
C SER A 84 19.45 -5.18 -2.19
N ALA A 85 18.39 -4.61 -2.78
CA ALA A 85 17.11 -5.32 -2.99
C ALA A 85 17.27 -6.60 -3.81
N LYS A 86 18.01 -6.53 -4.93
CA LYS A 86 18.28 -7.69 -5.79
C LYS A 86 19.01 -8.81 -5.05
N LYS A 87 19.99 -8.46 -4.20
CA LYS A 87 20.75 -9.44 -3.39
C LYS A 87 19.87 -10.12 -2.35
N ASN A 88 18.80 -9.46 -1.90
CA ASN A 88 17.83 -9.98 -0.95
C ASN A 88 16.59 -10.60 -1.64
N ASN A 89 16.67 -10.95 -2.92
CA ASN A 89 15.56 -11.52 -3.70
C ASN A 89 14.31 -10.63 -3.77
N ILE A 90 14.48 -9.31 -3.72
CA ILE A 90 13.40 -8.34 -3.89
C ILE A 90 13.50 -7.77 -5.30
N ARG A 91 12.50 -8.08 -6.13
CA ARG A 91 12.42 -7.56 -7.50
C ARG A 91 11.82 -6.17 -7.49
N VAL A 92 12.64 -5.17 -7.78
CA VAL A 92 12.20 -3.77 -7.95
C VAL A 92 12.27 -3.40 -9.43
N ILE A 93 11.18 -2.86 -9.97
CA ILE A 93 11.08 -2.40 -11.36
C ILE A 93 10.71 -0.92 -11.34
N ARG A 94 11.53 -0.09 -12.00
CA ARG A 94 11.22 1.32 -12.20
C ARG A 94 10.20 1.46 -13.33
N LEU A 95 8.92 1.39 -13.02
CA LEU A 95 7.82 1.46 -13.96
C LEU A 95 6.55 1.95 -13.26
N ILE A 96 5.89 2.93 -13.86
CA ILE A 96 4.55 3.35 -13.46
C ILE A 96 3.56 2.38 -14.09
N LEU A 97 2.95 1.54 -13.28
CA LEU A 97 2.01 0.55 -13.77
C LEU A 97 0.63 1.22 -14.00
N PRO A 98 0.05 1.16 -15.21
CA PRO A 98 -1.26 1.73 -15.49
C PRO A 98 -2.39 0.87 -14.92
N LEU A 99 -3.55 1.47 -14.64
CA LEU A 99 -4.68 0.73 -14.06
C LEU A 99 -5.20 -0.42 -14.93
N VAL A 100 -4.95 -0.40 -16.24
CA VAL A 100 -5.29 -1.55 -17.10
C VAL A 100 -4.59 -2.82 -16.64
N ASP A 101 -3.35 -2.72 -16.16
CA ASP A 101 -2.59 -3.86 -15.66
C ASP A 101 -3.04 -4.26 -14.24
N PHE A 102 -3.46 -3.30 -13.42
CA PHE A 102 -4.10 -3.60 -12.13
C PHE A 102 -5.34 -4.46 -12.34
N LYS A 103 -6.20 -4.07 -13.30
CA LYS A 103 -7.40 -4.85 -13.67
C LYS A 103 -7.00 -6.26 -14.08
N ARG A 104 -6.01 -6.41 -14.97
CA ARG A 104 -5.52 -7.72 -15.43
C ARG A 104 -5.04 -8.61 -14.27
N PHE A 105 -4.25 -8.05 -13.35
CA PHE A 105 -3.77 -8.77 -12.18
C PHE A 105 -4.92 -9.22 -11.26
N LEU A 106 -5.93 -8.38 -11.07
CA LEU A 106 -6.99 -8.59 -10.08
C LEU A 106 -8.20 -9.38 -10.60
N ILE A 107 -8.43 -9.47 -11.91
CA ILE A 107 -9.55 -10.26 -12.49
C ILE A 107 -9.40 -11.75 -12.16
N GLY A 108 -8.18 -12.29 -12.25
CA GLY A 108 -7.91 -13.71 -12.01
C GLY A 108 -7.86 -14.09 -10.53
N GLN A 109 -7.95 -13.13 -9.61
CA GLN A 109 -7.77 -13.32 -8.15
C GLN A 109 -6.48 -14.09 -7.78
N LYS A 110 -5.46 -13.99 -8.63
CA LYS A 110 -4.13 -14.58 -8.42
C LYS A 110 -3.14 -13.59 -7.82
N TYR A 111 -3.51 -12.32 -7.77
CA TYR A 111 -2.66 -11.24 -7.30
C TYR A 111 -3.40 -10.41 -6.25
N ALA A 112 -2.65 -9.90 -5.28
CA ALA A 112 -3.04 -8.77 -4.45
C ALA A 112 -2.08 -7.61 -4.72
N ILE A 113 -2.58 -6.39 -4.60
CA ILE A 113 -1.78 -5.19 -4.85
C ILE A 113 -1.76 -4.35 -3.58
N LEU A 114 -0.59 -4.24 -2.94
CA LEU A 114 -0.34 -3.24 -1.91
C LEU A 114 -0.08 -1.90 -2.59
N LEU A 115 -0.87 -0.89 -2.24
CA LEU A 115 -0.87 0.40 -2.90
C LEU A 115 -0.85 1.53 -1.88
N LEU A 116 0.01 2.52 -2.12
CA LEU A 116 -0.02 3.81 -1.43
C LEU A 116 -1.02 4.75 -2.12
N VAL A 117 -1.90 5.38 -1.35
CA VAL A 117 -2.93 6.31 -1.83
C VAL A 117 -3.06 7.52 -0.91
N ASP A 118 -3.57 8.62 -1.46
CA ASP A 118 -3.96 9.79 -0.68
C ASP A 118 -5.35 9.53 -0.08
N LEU A 119 -5.42 9.45 1.24
CA LEU A 119 -6.62 9.10 1.99
C LEU A 119 -7.79 10.05 1.70
N ARG A 120 -7.51 11.33 1.39
CA ARG A 120 -8.55 12.33 1.10
C ARG A 120 -9.35 12.01 -0.17
N PHE A 121 -8.74 11.26 -1.09
CA PHE A 121 -9.37 10.84 -2.34
C PHE A 121 -9.88 9.41 -2.29
N LEU A 122 -9.65 8.68 -1.20
CA LEU A 122 -10.13 7.32 -1.01
C LEU A 122 -11.62 7.31 -0.63
N LYS A 123 -12.48 7.35 -1.66
CA LYS A 123 -13.95 7.43 -1.50
C LYS A 123 -14.61 6.09 -1.81
N CYS A 124 -14.96 5.34 -0.77
CA CYS A 124 -15.67 4.08 -0.96
C CYS A 124 -17.19 4.26 -1.11
N GLU A 125 -17.77 3.66 -2.16
CA GLU A 125 -19.22 3.72 -2.42
C GLU A 125 -20.03 2.93 -1.39
N LYS A 126 -19.61 1.70 -1.06
CA LYS A 126 -20.25 0.83 -0.06
C LYS A 126 -20.30 1.48 1.33
N CYS A 127 -19.18 2.09 1.72
CA CYS A 127 -19.00 2.77 2.99
C CYS A 127 -19.98 3.95 3.18
N LYS A 128 -20.12 4.78 2.16
CA LYS A 128 -21.05 5.93 2.17
C LYS A 128 -22.51 5.51 2.35
N VAL A 129 -22.93 4.42 1.70
CA VAL A 129 -24.29 3.89 1.80
C VAL A 129 -24.59 3.36 3.21
N ARG A 130 -23.59 2.86 3.93
CA ARG A 130 -23.76 2.39 5.32
C ARG A 130 -23.84 3.54 6.31
N ALA A 131 -22.99 4.56 6.18
CA ALA A 131 -23.02 5.77 7.02
C ALA A 131 -24.40 6.44 6.99
N THR A 132 -24.99 6.54 5.80
CA THR A 132 -26.33 7.12 5.59
C THR A 132 -27.48 6.24 6.13
N ARG A 133 -27.30 4.93 6.23
CA ARG A 133 -28.33 3.99 6.74
C ARG A 133 -28.32 3.82 8.26
N TYR A 134 -27.15 3.91 8.90
CA TYR A 134 -26.99 3.63 10.32
C TYR A 134 -26.78 4.87 11.19
N GLY A 135 -26.85 6.08 10.61
CA GLY A 135 -26.70 7.34 11.37
C GLY A 135 -25.33 7.51 12.03
N SER A 136 -24.34 6.70 11.64
CA SER A 136 -22.98 6.79 12.15
C SER A 136 -22.13 7.53 11.13
N GLU A 137 -21.83 8.81 11.40
CA GLU A 137 -20.85 9.61 10.65
C GLU A 137 -19.40 9.13 10.87
N THR A 138 -19.18 7.94 11.43
CA THR A 138 -17.86 7.39 11.75
C THR A 138 -17.14 6.74 10.56
N TYR A 139 -17.41 7.20 9.33
CA TYR A 139 -16.48 6.90 8.22
C TYR A 139 -15.33 7.89 8.23
N SER A 140 -14.26 7.49 8.94
CA SER A 140 -12.86 7.83 8.62
C SER A 140 -12.48 9.32 8.55
N GLN A 141 -13.29 10.27 9.02
CA GLN A 141 -12.85 11.67 9.14
C GLN A 141 -11.99 11.88 10.40
N ASP A 142 -12.32 11.23 11.52
CA ASP A 142 -11.55 11.37 12.76
C ASP A 142 -10.12 10.84 12.61
N PHE A 143 -9.89 9.76 11.86
CA PHE A 143 -8.54 9.22 11.60
C PHE A 143 -7.71 10.13 10.67
N VAL A 144 -8.35 10.76 9.68
CA VAL A 144 -7.70 11.74 8.78
C VAL A 144 -7.28 12.99 9.55
N ILE A 145 -8.10 13.42 10.51
CA ILE A 145 -7.85 14.62 11.33
C ILE A 145 -6.79 14.36 12.40
N LEU A 146 -6.77 13.16 13.01
CA LEU A 146 -5.84 12.84 14.10
C LEU A 146 -4.41 12.54 13.64
N SER A 147 -4.22 12.06 12.40
CA SER A 147 -2.90 11.57 11.96
C SER A 147 -2.08 12.58 11.18
N ASN A 148 -2.66 13.69 10.68
CA ASN A 148 -2.03 14.59 9.70
C ASN A 148 -1.38 13.86 8.50
N ALA A 149 -1.68 12.57 8.32
CA ALA A 149 -1.02 11.69 7.37
C ALA A 149 -1.98 11.49 6.20
N PHE A 150 -1.74 12.25 5.13
CA PHE A 150 -2.49 12.10 3.89
C PHE A 150 -2.16 10.77 3.18
N ARG A 151 -1.03 10.16 3.51
CA ARG A 151 -0.62 8.83 3.05
C ARG A 151 -1.43 7.72 3.72
N HIS A 152 -1.94 6.80 2.92
CA HIS A 152 -2.55 5.58 3.42
C HIS A 152 -2.23 4.39 2.53
N PHE A 153 -1.97 3.24 3.15
CA PHE A 153 -1.78 2.00 2.39
C PHE A 153 -3.08 1.21 2.38
N ILE A 154 -3.43 0.66 1.22
CA ILE A 154 -4.55 -0.26 1.04
C ILE A 154 -4.09 -1.52 0.31
N VAL A 155 -4.93 -2.56 0.32
CA VAL A 155 -4.68 -3.79 -0.45
C VAL A 155 -5.81 -4.02 -1.43
N LEU A 156 -5.56 -3.87 -2.73
CA LEU A 156 -6.53 -4.29 -3.75
C LEU A 156 -6.49 -5.81 -3.87
N ILE A 157 -7.67 -6.44 -3.88
CA ILE A 157 -7.81 -7.90 -3.84
C ILE A 157 -8.55 -8.47 -5.05
N GLN A 158 -9.38 -7.66 -5.70
CA GLN A 158 -10.16 -8.08 -6.85
C GLN A 158 -10.60 -6.88 -7.70
N TYR A 159 -10.88 -7.14 -8.98
CA TYR A 159 -11.57 -6.20 -9.86
C TYR A 159 -12.87 -6.82 -10.37
N ASP A 160 -13.99 -6.12 -10.18
CA ASP A 160 -15.32 -6.49 -10.65
C ASP A 160 -15.54 -5.86 -12.04
N LEU A 161 -15.51 -6.71 -13.07
CA LEU A 161 -15.75 -6.32 -14.46
C LEU A 161 -17.17 -5.81 -14.71
N THR A 162 -18.16 -6.37 -14.01
CA THR A 162 -19.58 -6.06 -14.24
C THR A 162 -19.89 -4.65 -13.73
N ARG A 163 -19.34 -4.30 -12.58
CA ARG A 163 -19.57 -2.99 -11.94
C ARG A 163 -18.49 -1.97 -12.25
N ASN A 164 -17.41 -2.38 -12.94
CA ASN A 164 -16.21 -1.58 -13.16
C ASN A 164 -15.60 -1.05 -11.84
N LEU A 165 -15.47 -1.91 -10.83
CA LEU A 165 -15.03 -1.51 -9.48
C LEU A 165 -13.79 -2.29 -9.03
N PHE A 166 -12.85 -1.59 -8.37
CA PHE A 166 -11.84 -2.26 -7.57
C PHE A 166 -12.39 -2.60 -6.19
N ILE A 167 -12.10 -3.81 -5.71
CA ILE A 167 -12.41 -4.28 -4.37
C ILE A 167 -11.11 -4.30 -3.57
N TYR A 168 -11.13 -3.69 -2.38
CA TYR A 168 -9.93 -3.53 -1.57
C TYR A 168 -10.19 -3.73 -0.07
N ARG A 169 -9.13 -4.07 0.67
CA ARG A 169 -9.10 -4.08 2.13
C ARG A 169 -8.41 -2.80 2.62
N ASP A 170 -9.02 -2.19 3.61
CA ASP A 170 -8.53 -0.98 4.25
C ASP A 170 -8.26 -1.31 5.73
N PRO A 171 -7.01 -1.19 6.21
CA PRO A 171 -6.71 -1.48 7.61
C PRO A 171 -7.38 -0.50 8.60
N GLY A 172 -7.80 0.69 8.13
CA GLY A 172 -8.53 1.67 8.92
C GLY A 172 -10.05 1.52 8.84
N SER A 173 -10.56 0.53 8.10
CA SER A 173 -11.99 0.27 8.00
C SER A 173 -12.41 -0.95 8.81
N HIS A 174 -13.61 -0.86 9.39
CA HIS A 174 -14.29 -1.98 10.06
C HIS A 174 -15.01 -2.92 9.07
N ASP A 175 -15.07 -2.55 7.78
CA ASP A 175 -15.73 -3.36 6.76
C ASP A 175 -14.87 -4.53 6.27
N ASP A 176 -15.51 -5.65 5.92
CA ASP A 176 -14.84 -6.79 5.28
C ASP A 176 -14.19 -6.44 3.95
N TYR A 177 -14.67 -5.41 3.26
CA TYR A 177 -14.05 -4.90 2.05
C TYR A 177 -14.69 -3.58 1.67
N CYS A 178 -13.94 -2.76 0.97
CA CYS A 178 -14.33 -1.50 0.37
C CYS A 178 -14.32 -1.61 -1.16
N THR A 179 -14.96 -0.65 -1.83
CA THR A 179 -15.03 -0.58 -3.30
C THR A 179 -14.70 0.82 -3.79
N ILE A 180 -13.99 0.94 -4.90
CA ILE A 180 -13.62 2.23 -5.50
C ILE A 180 -13.62 2.18 -7.02
N GLN A 181 -14.06 3.26 -7.66
CA GLN A 181 -14.03 3.40 -9.12
C GLN A 181 -12.60 3.64 -9.63
N PRO A 182 -12.26 3.19 -10.85
CA PRO A 182 -10.92 3.35 -11.40
C PRO A 182 -10.43 4.80 -11.47
N ASP A 183 -11.27 5.75 -11.87
CA ASP A 183 -10.93 7.17 -11.94
C ASP A 183 -10.63 7.77 -10.55
N GLN A 184 -11.41 7.38 -9.54
CA GLN A 184 -11.17 7.81 -8.15
C GLN A 184 -9.90 7.17 -7.57
N LEU A 185 -9.63 5.90 -7.89
CA LEU A 185 -8.40 5.23 -7.50
C LEU A 185 -7.18 5.88 -8.17
N GLU A 186 -7.28 6.21 -9.47
CA GLU A 186 -6.24 6.92 -10.20
C GLU A 186 -5.91 8.23 -9.50
N LYS A 187 -6.95 9.02 -9.22
CA LYS A 187 -6.80 10.29 -8.51
C LYS A 187 -6.16 10.10 -7.13
N ALA A 188 -6.55 9.08 -6.39
CA ALA A 188 -6.01 8.82 -5.06
C ALA A 188 -4.54 8.40 -5.09
N ARG A 189 -4.13 7.56 -6.05
CA ARG A 189 -2.73 7.10 -6.17
C ARG A 189 -1.80 8.12 -6.84
N SER A 190 -2.33 9.02 -7.68
CA SER A 190 -1.55 10.00 -8.43
C SER A 190 -1.44 11.36 -7.73
N SER A 191 -1.95 11.47 -6.50
CA SER A 191 -2.03 12.75 -5.80
C SER A 191 -0.71 13.14 -5.15
N VAL A 192 -0.41 14.43 -5.22
CA VAL A 192 0.77 15.12 -4.64
C VAL A 192 0.95 14.82 -3.13
N GLY A 193 -0.11 14.43 -2.41
CA GLY A 193 -0.08 14.10 -0.98
C GLY A 193 0.45 12.70 -0.61
N THR A 194 0.80 11.85 -1.58
CA THR A 194 1.49 10.56 -1.36
C THR A 194 2.97 10.69 -1.68
N ASP A 195 3.67 11.58 -0.97
CA ASP A 195 5.13 11.77 -1.02
C ASP A 195 5.81 11.75 -2.39
N HIS A 196 5.10 12.06 -3.48
CA HIS A 196 5.57 11.96 -4.86
C HIS A 196 6.50 10.76 -5.16
N ASP A 197 6.35 9.66 -4.41
CA ASP A 197 6.68 8.30 -4.79
C ASP A 197 5.58 7.92 -5.77
N TRP A 198 5.65 8.52 -6.97
CA TRP A 198 4.48 8.76 -7.81
C TRP A 198 3.59 7.53 -8.04
N TYR A 199 4.11 6.31 -7.95
CA TYR A 199 3.32 5.08 -8.10
C TYR A 199 3.97 3.88 -7.39
N ASP A 200 4.05 3.92 -6.06
CA ASP A 200 4.58 2.80 -5.27
C ASP A 200 3.57 1.66 -5.11
N ILE A 201 3.90 0.52 -5.71
CA ILE A 201 2.98 -0.62 -5.84
C ILE A 201 3.75 -1.92 -5.62
N ILE A 202 3.27 -2.77 -4.72
CA ILE A 202 3.76 -4.15 -4.63
C ILE A 202 2.67 -5.09 -5.14
N SER A 203 2.93 -5.73 -6.29
CA SER A 203 2.08 -6.79 -6.84
C SER A 203 2.57 -8.14 -6.32
N ILE A 204 1.71 -8.85 -5.62
CA ILE A 204 2.04 -10.07 -4.87
C ILE A 204 1.21 -11.21 -5.42
N VAL A 205 1.86 -12.32 -5.78
CA VAL A 205 1.17 -13.54 -6.24
C VAL A 205 0.56 -14.24 -5.03
N THR A 206 -0.76 -14.42 -5.01
CA THR A 206 -1.51 -14.98 -3.87
C THR A 206 -1.77 -16.48 -3.95
N ARG A 207 -1.46 -17.11 -5.09
CA ARG A 207 -1.55 -18.57 -5.25
C ARG A 207 -0.27 -19.10 -5.88
N THR A 208 0.41 -19.99 -5.16
CA THR A 208 1.34 -20.93 -5.77
C THR A 208 0.53 -21.84 -6.71
N SER A 209 0.88 -21.84 -7.99
CA SER A 209 0.32 -22.82 -8.92
C SER A 209 0.91 -24.17 -8.55
N TYR A 210 0.14 -25.01 -7.87
CA TYR A 210 0.37 -26.44 -7.74
C TYR A 210 -0.73 -27.16 -8.51
#